data_AF-A0A1Z4LWK4-F1
#
_entry.id   AF-A0A1Z4LWK4-F1
#
_cell.length_a   1.000
_cell.length_b   1.000
_cell.length_c   1.000
_cell.angle_alpha   90.00
_cell.angle_beta   90.00
_cell.angle_gamma   90.00
#
_symmetry.space_group_name_H-M   'P 1'
#
loop_
_entity.id
_entity.type
_entity.pdbx_description
1 polymer ?
#
loop_
_entity_poly.entity_id
_entity_poly.type
_entity_poly.pdbx_seq_one_letter_code
_entity_poly.pdbx_strand_id
1 'polypeptide(L)'
;MTKINKCQDCAANLVHRIQGSNQGLLCNQCGEWVLVTTYIPEIRRDETRYKMYLRFADSKNKQHIIALAKAANINFLQARKMIQEDKPLIFGK
;
A
#
# COMPACT_ATOMS: atom_id res chain seq x y z
N MET A 1 -17.67 11.76 10.88
CA MET A 1 -16.58 10.94 11.46
C MET A 1 -16.82 10.84 12.96
N THR A 2 -17.16 9.66 13.46
CA THR A 2 -17.41 9.44 14.90
C THR A 2 -16.07 9.48 15.65
N LYS A 3 -15.93 10.37 16.62
CA LYS A 3 -14.72 10.43 17.48
C LYS A 3 -14.73 9.21 18.41
N ILE A 4 -13.85 8.24 18.17
CA ILE A 4 -13.60 7.14 19.10
C ILE A 4 -12.60 7.64 20.15
N ASN A 5 -13.08 8.01 21.33
CA ASN A 5 -12.25 8.49 22.45
C ASN A 5 -12.38 7.64 23.72
N LYS A 6 -13.22 6.60 23.68
CA LYS A 6 -13.59 5.77 24.83
C LYS A 6 -13.43 4.28 24.49
N CYS A 7 -12.90 3.52 25.44
CA CYS A 7 -12.87 2.05 25.38
C CYS A 7 -14.30 1.51 25.48
N GLN A 8 -14.63 0.51 24.67
CA GLN A 8 -15.97 -0.10 24.66
C GLN A 8 -16.21 -0.96 25.90
N ASP A 9 -15.15 -1.56 26.47
CA ASP A 9 -15.27 -2.50 27.59
C ASP A 9 -15.28 -1.79 28.95
N CYS A 10 -14.47 -0.75 29.13
CA CYS A 10 -14.29 -0.11 30.44
C CYS A 10 -14.62 1.39 30.46
N ALA A 11 -15.07 1.97 29.35
CA ALA A 11 -15.38 3.40 29.20
C ALA A 11 -14.24 4.38 29.58
N ALA A 12 -13.01 3.88 29.74
CA ALA A 12 -11.84 4.72 29.99
C ALA A 12 -11.46 5.49 28.73
N ASN A 13 -10.73 6.59 28.92
CA ASN A 13 -10.19 7.36 27.79
C ASN A 13 -9.11 6.56 27.06
N LEU A 14 -9.14 6.64 25.73
CA LEU A 14 -8.10 6.06 24.89
C LEU A 14 -6.93 7.04 24.73
N VAL A 15 -5.72 6.49 24.70
CA VAL A 15 -4.50 7.27 24.48
C VAL A 15 -3.88 6.88 23.15
N HIS A 16 -3.38 7.87 22.42
CA HIS A 16 -2.54 7.59 21.27
C HIS A 16 -1.19 7.05 21.74
N ARG A 17 -0.76 5.91 21.21
CA ARG A 17 0.50 5.28 21.57
C ARG A 17 1.22 4.76 20.33
N ILE A 18 2.55 4.85 20.35
CA ILE A 18 3.45 4.21 19.38
C ILE A 18 4.26 3.16 20.15
N GLN A 19 4.32 1.94 19.62
CA GLN A 19 5.12 0.84 20.17
C GLN A 19 5.74 0.03 19.04
N GLY A 20 7.05 0.20 18.81
CA GLY A 20 7.73 -0.41 17.67
C GLY A 20 7.14 0.06 16.34
N SER A 21 6.69 -0.88 15.51
CA SER A 21 6.04 -0.61 14.22
C SER A 21 4.52 -0.41 14.33
N ASN A 22 3.96 -0.29 15.55
CA ASN A 22 2.53 -0.10 15.79
C ASN A 22 2.25 1.32 16.28
N GLN A 23 1.14 1.91 15.82
CA GLN A 23 0.55 3.12 16.39
C GLN A 23 -0.97 3.01 16.45
N GLY A 24 -1.60 3.78 17.33
CA GLY A 24 -3.05 3.85 17.38
C GLY A 24 -3.56 4.20 18.77
N LEU A 25 -4.78 3.76 19.08
CA LEU A 25 -5.47 4.04 20.33
C LEU A 25 -5.41 2.83 21.26
N LEU A 26 -4.78 3.00 22.42
CA LEU A 26 -4.68 2.00 23.48
C LEU A 26 -5.58 2.39 24.66
N CYS A 27 -6.24 1.42 25.27
CA CYS A 27 -6.88 1.58 26.57
C CYS A 27 -5.87 1.26 27.69
N ASN A 28 -5.53 2.25 28.52
CA ASN A 28 -4.58 2.03 29.63
C ASN A 28 -5.14 1.18 30.78
N GLN A 29 -6.47 1.03 30.88
CA GLN A 29 -7.10 0.21 31.92
C GLN A 29 -7.16 -1.27 31.52
N CYS A 30 -7.54 -1.54 30.27
CA CYS A 30 -7.62 -2.91 29.75
C CYS A 30 -6.27 -3.44 29.25
N GLY A 31 -5.34 -2.56 28.87
CA GLY A 31 -4.08 -2.94 28.21
C GLY A 31 -4.24 -3.26 26.71
N GLU A 32 -5.45 -3.12 26.17
CA GLU A 32 -5.80 -3.52 24.80
C GLU A 32 -5.80 -2.36 23.81
N TRP A 33 -5.45 -2.67 22.56
CA TRP A 33 -5.57 -1.74 21.44
C TRP A 33 -7.02 -1.71 20.94
N VAL A 34 -7.63 -0.53 20.90
CA VAL A 34 -8.96 -0.33 20.30
C VAL A 34 -8.87 -0.01 18.81
N LEU A 35 -7.78 0.64 18.40
CA LEU A 35 -7.44 0.87 17.01
C LEU A 35 -5.92 0.75 16.88
N VAL A 36 -5.45 -0.09 15.96
CA VAL A 36 -4.02 -0.24 15.69
C VAL A 36 -3.77 -0.16 14.19
N THR A 37 -2.73 0.59 13.83
CA THR A 37 -2.20 0.69 12.47
C THR A 37 -0.68 0.67 12.53
N THR A 38 -0.05 0.63 11.38
CA THR A 38 1.41 0.61 11.28
C THR A 38 1.98 2.00 11.50
N TYR A 39 3.00 2.11 12.34
CA TYR A 39 3.89 3.25 12.45
C TYR A 39 5.14 3.01 11.60
N ILE A 40 5.38 3.92 10.65
CA ILE A 40 6.64 3.96 9.90
C ILE A 40 7.37 5.24 10.35
N PRO A 41 8.50 5.11 11.06
CA PRO A 41 9.35 6.25 11.44
C PRO A 41 9.77 7.05 10.20
N GLU A 42 9.91 8.37 10.33
CA GLU A 42 10.25 9.25 9.20
C GLU A 42 11.54 8.83 8.49
N ILE A 43 12.58 8.47 9.24
CA ILE A 43 13.85 7.97 8.68
C ILE A 43 13.71 6.68 7.86
N ARG A 44 12.60 5.95 8.01
CA ARG A 44 12.28 4.72 7.27
C ARG A 44 11.23 4.92 6.18
N ARG A 45 10.70 6.13 6.01
CA ARG A 45 9.77 6.43 4.91
C ARG A 45 10.58 6.68 3.65
N ASP A 46 10.32 5.89 2.61
CA ASP A 46 10.79 6.21 1.27
C ASP A 46 9.78 7.13 0.60
N GLU A 47 10.12 8.42 0.53
CA GLU A 47 9.32 9.44 -0.15
C GLU A 47 9.65 9.54 -1.65
N THR A 48 10.63 8.76 -2.12
CA THR A 48 11.06 8.76 -3.51
C THR A 48 9.95 8.21 -4.39
N ARG A 49 9.56 8.99 -5.39
CA ARG A 49 8.58 8.58 -6.39
C ARG A 49 9.27 7.91 -7.55
N TYR A 50 8.91 6.67 -7.82
CA TYR A 50 9.46 5.89 -8.92
C TYR A 50 8.46 5.77 -10.06
N LYS A 51 8.97 5.89 -11.28
CA LYS A 51 8.22 5.61 -12.51
C LYS A 51 8.95 4.54 -13.30
N MET A 52 8.25 3.47 -13.64
CA MET A 52 8.77 2.40 -14.47
C MET A 52 8.09 2.42 -15.82
N TYR A 53 8.88 2.48 -16.89
CA TYR A 53 8.39 2.49 -18.26
C TYR A 53 8.78 1.19 -18.96
N LEU A 54 7.90 0.69 -19.83
CA LEU A 54 8.25 -0.43 -20.69
C LEU A 54 9.21 0.04 -21.76
N ARG A 55 10.38 -0.61 -21.85
CA ARG A 55 11.37 -0.33 -22.88
C ARG A 55 11.20 -1.22 -24.11
N PHE A 56 11.00 -2.52 -23.90
CA PHE A 56 10.83 -3.50 -24.97
C PHE A 56 10.02 -4.69 -24.48
N ALA A 57 9.11 -5.17 -25.32
CA ALA A 57 8.39 -6.42 -25.16
C ALA A 57 7.86 -6.89 -26.53
N ASP A 58 7.48 -8.16 -26.60
CA ASP A 58 6.91 -8.75 -27.81
C ASP A 58 5.48 -9.19 -27.51
N SER A 59 4.52 -8.63 -28.26
CA SER A 59 3.08 -8.91 -28.12
C SER A 59 2.67 -10.31 -28.60
N LYS A 60 3.59 -11.05 -29.23
CA LYS A 60 3.43 -12.47 -29.58
C LYS A 60 4.07 -13.39 -28.53
N ASN A 61 4.97 -12.87 -27.70
CA ASN A 61 5.60 -13.66 -26.64
C ASN A 61 4.70 -13.74 -25.40
N LYS A 62 4.18 -14.94 -25.12
CA LYS A 62 3.30 -15.21 -23.97
C LYS A 62 3.92 -14.81 -22.64
N GLN A 63 5.23 -15.05 -22.43
CA GLN A 63 5.90 -14.72 -21.17
C GLN A 63 6.00 -13.22 -20.95
N HIS A 64 6.24 -12.45 -22.01
CA HIS A 64 6.26 -10.98 -21.95
C HIS A 64 4.89 -10.42 -21.54
N ILE A 65 3.81 -10.93 -22.14
CA ILE A 65 2.44 -10.51 -21.81
C ILE A 65 2.11 -10.83 -20.34
N ILE A 66 2.46 -12.03 -19.86
CA ILE A 66 2.21 -12.44 -18.47
C ILE A 66 3.01 -11.58 -17.49
N ALA A 67 4.29 -11.31 -17.79
CA ALA A 67 5.14 -10.48 -16.95
C ALA A 67 4.60 -9.05 -16.84
N LEU A 68 4.23 -8.44 -17.96
CA LEU A 68 3.67 -7.09 -17.99
C LEU A 68 2.32 -7.00 -17.26
N ALA A 69 1.43 -7.97 -17.49
CA ALA A 69 0.14 -8.04 -16.82
C ALA A 69 0.27 -8.09 -15.30
N LYS A 70 1.22 -8.88 -14.78
CA LYS A 70 1.52 -8.95 -13.35
C LYS A 70 2.14 -7.66 -12.82
N ALA A 71 3.12 -7.10 -13.54
CA ALA A 71 3.83 -5.91 -13.09
C ALA A 71 2.94 -4.65 -13.05
N ALA A 72 2.07 -4.47 -14.04
CA ALA A 72 1.14 -3.34 -14.13
C ALA A 72 -0.22 -3.62 -13.46
N ASN A 73 -0.45 -4.83 -12.97
CA ASN A 73 -1.74 -5.30 -12.43
C ASN A 73 -2.93 -5.08 -13.40
N ILE A 74 -2.76 -5.50 -14.65
CA ILE A 74 -3.75 -5.39 -15.74
C ILE A 74 -4.02 -6.76 -16.37
N ASN A 75 -5.09 -6.88 -17.15
CA ASN A 75 -5.38 -8.12 -17.86
C ASN A 75 -4.51 -8.33 -19.13
N PHE A 76 -4.52 -9.54 -19.70
CA PHE A 76 -3.66 -9.88 -20.85
C PHE A 76 -3.98 -9.10 -22.14
N LEU A 77 -5.24 -8.70 -22.35
CA LEU A 77 -5.62 -7.88 -23.51
C LEU A 77 -5.08 -6.46 -23.36
N GLN A 78 -5.18 -5.88 -22.16
CA GLN A 78 -4.60 -4.58 -21.84
C GLN A 78 -3.08 -4.62 -21.95
N ALA A 79 -2.42 -5.66 -21.43
CA ALA A 79 -0.97 -5.83 -21.57
C ALA A 79 -0.54 -5.90 -23.05
N ARG A 80 -1.28 -6.62 -23.91
CA ARG A 80 -0.99 -6.65 -25.35
C ARG A 80 -1.11 -5.28 -26.03
N LYS A 81 -2.14 -4.50 -25.68
CA LYS A 81 -2.31 -3.12 -26.17
C LYS A 81 -1.16 -2.24 -25.68
N MET A 82 -0.82 -2.33 -24.40
CA MET A 82 0.25 -1.56 -23.77
C MET A 82 1.61 -1.79 -24.45
N ILE A 83 1.94 -3.02 -24.88
CA ILE A 83 3.19 -3.29 -25.62
C ILE A 83 3.31 -2.48 -26.93
N GLN A 84 2.18 -2.07 -27.51
CA GLN A 84 2.14 -1.30 -28.76
C GLN A 84 2.20 0.21 -28.53
N GLU A 85 2.09 0.67 -27.29
CA GLU A 85 2.18 2.09 -26.93
C GLU A 85 3.65 2.56 -26.93
N ASP A 86 3.88 3.85 -27.21
CA ASP A 86 5.21 4.43 -27.06
C ASP A 86 5.51 4.71 -25.58
N LYS A 87 6.52 4.00 -25.04
CA LYS A 87 6.99 4.11 -23.65
C LYS A 87 5.86 4.11 -22.61
N PRO A 88 5.04 3.05 -22.54
CA PRO A 88 3.95 3.00 -21.58
C PRO A 88 4.47 2.96 -20.14
N LEU A 89 3.78 3.66 -19.26
CA LEU A 89 4.03 3.62 -17.81
C LEU A 89 3.46 2.31 -17.24
N ILE A 90 4.33 1.46 -16.73
CA ILE A 90 3.98 0.19 -16.09
C ILE A 90 3.56 0.44 -14.63
N PHE A 91 4.29 1.31 -13.95
CA PHE A 91 4.11 1.56 -12.52
C PHE A 91 4.52 2.98 -12.16
N GLY A 92 3.72 3.63 -11.32
CA GLY A 92 4.02 4.93 -10.71
C GLY A 92 3.55 4.93 -9.26
N LYS A 93 4.44 5.28 -8.32
CA LYS A 93 4.14 5.44 -6.89
C LYS A 93 4.52 6.84 -6.43
#